data_AF-A0A2H6IF98-F1
#
_entry.id   AF-A0A2H6IF98-F1
#
_cell.length_a   1.000
_cell.length_b   1.000
_cell.length_c   1.000
_cell.angle_alpha   90.00
_cell.angle_beta   90.00
_cell.angle_gamma   90.00
#
_symmetry.space_group_name_H-M   'P 1'
#
loop_
_entity.id
_entity.type
_entity.pdbx_description
1 polymer ?
#
loop_
_entity_poly.entity_id
_entity_poly.type
_entity_poly.pdbx_seq_one_letter_code
_entity_poly.pdbx_strand_id
1 'polypeptide(L)'
;MIKGILKQRKKTGKIKEADRLLQLELSEIEELSSLLMSRVDTRVRALNEVEQRLDEKIEILENLLIKAENILQEPVSTLDYRYKEVVLLSRKGLKIEEIASLLDIPGGEVEFIINMNA
;
A
#
# COMPACT_ATOMS: atom_id res chain seq x y z
N MET A 1 -78.95 11.95 -21.85
CA MET A 1 -78.17 10.96 -21.08
C MET A 1 -76.85 10.54 -21.76
N ILE A 2 -76.80 10.35 -23.08
CA ILE A 2 -75.61 9.83 -23.81
C ILE A 2 -74.36 10.74 -23.69
N LYS A 3 -74.53 12.07 -23.68
CA LYS A 3 -73.41 13.04 -23.53
C LYS A 3 -72.66 12.93 -22.19
N GLY A 4 -73.34 12.51 -21.11
CA GLY A 4 -72.71 12.34 -19.78
C GLY A 4 -71.77 11.14 -19.72
N ILE A 5 -72.20 10.02 -20.33
CA ILE A 5 -71.44 8.76 -20.40
C ILE A 5 -70.16 8.93 -21.24
N LEU A 6 -70.24 9.66 -22.35
CA LEU A 6 -69.07 9.99 -23.19
C LEU A 6 -68.05 10.87 -22.46
N LYS A 7 -68.51 11.82 -21.63
CA LYS A 7 -67.64 12.72 -20.86
C LYS A 7 -66.93 11.98 -19.72
N GLN A 8 -67.62 11.05 -19.04
CA GLN A 8 -67.03 10.16 -18.04
C GLN A 8 -65.99 9.22 -18.64
N ARG A 9 -66.26 8.58 -19.80
CA ARG A 9 -65.28 7.72 -20.50
C ARG A 9 -64.01 8.48 -20.94
N LYS A 10 -64.14 9.73 -21.40
CA LYS A 10 -62.97 10.56 -21.72
C LYS A 10 -62.15 10.92 -20.48
N LYS A 11 -62.79 11.15 -19.33
CA LYS A 11 -62.11 11.48 -18.07
C LYS A 11 -61.36 10.27 -17.52
N THR A 12 -61.96 9.07 -17.54
CA THR A 12 -61.29 7.83 -17.12
C THR A 12 -60.17 7.40 -18.06
N GLY A 13 -60.29 7.66 -19.37
CA GLY A 13 -59.20 7.46 -20.33
C GLY A 13 -57.96 8.31 -20.01
N LYS A 14 -58.15 9.60 -19.72
CA LYS A 14 -57.06 10.51 -19.34
C LYS A 14 -56.36 10.14 -18.03
N ILE A 15 -57.11 9.65 -17.05
CA ILE A 15 -56.54 9.21 -15.76
C ILE A 15 -55.64 7.97 -15.99
N LYS A 16 -56.11 6.99 -16.77
CA LYS A 16 -55.31 5.80 -17.12
C LYS A 16 -54.02 6.14 -17.89
N GLU A 17 -54.06 7.17 -18.73
CA GLU A 17 -52.91 7.64 -19.48
C GLU A 17 -51.89 8.33 -18.58
N ALA A 18 -52.36 9.17 -17.64
CA ALA A 18 -51.50 9.78 -16.62
C ALA A 18 -50.85 8.72 -15.70
N ASP A 19 -51.60 7.71 -15.26
CA ASP A 19 -51.06 6.62 -14.44
C ASP A 19 -49.98 5.82 -15.18
N ARG A 20 -50.15 5.59 -16.49
CA ARG A 20 -49.15 4.92 -17.32
C ARG A 20 -47.87 5.74 -17.49
N LEU A 21 -48.00 7.05 -17.72
CA LEU A 21 -46.84 7.95 -17.81
C LEU A 21 -46.08 8.00 -16.49
N LEU A 22 -46.80 8.11 -15.37
CA LEU A 22 -46.19 8.09 -14.04
C LEU A 22 -45.46 6.77 -13.76
N GLN A 23 -46.03 5.62 -14.16
CA GLN A 23 -45.35 4.32 -14.02
C GLN A 23 -44.06 4.23 -14.85
N LEU A 24 -44.08 4.78 -16.07
CA LEU A 24 -42.90 4.88 -16.92
C LEU A 24 -41.81 5.73 -16.27
N GLU A 25 -42.15 6.93 -15.80
CA GLU A 25 -41.21 7.84 -15.13
C GLU A 25 -40.64 7.20 -13.85
N LEU A 26 -41.47 6.52 -13.06
CA LEU A 26 -41.01 5.82 -11.86
C LEU A 26 -40.04 4.67 -12.19
N SER A 27 -40.31 3.93 -13.27
CA SER A 27 -39.42 2.86 -13.76
C SER A 27 -38.07 3.44 -14.20
N GLU A 28 -38.07 4.54 -14.95
CA GLU A 28 -36.84 5.21 -15.38
C GLU A 28 -36.02 5.73 -14.18
N ILE A 29 -36.69 6.29 -13.16
CA ILE A 29 -36.03 6.73 -11.92
C ILE A 29 -35.41 5.53 -11.18
N GLU A 30 -36.12 4.40 -11.11
CA GLU A 30 -35.63 3.19 -10.45
C GLU A 30 -34.40 2.62 -11.16
N GLU A 31 -34.42 2.57 -12.49
CA GLU A 31 -33.27 2.16 -13.31
C GLU A 31 -32.06 3.08 -13.12
N LEU A 32 -32.27 4.40 -13.15
CA LEU A 32 -31.22 5.39 -12.92
C LEU A 32 -30.63 5.28 -11.50
N SER A 33 -31.48 5.08 -10.50
CA SER A 33 -31.07 4.89 -9.10
C SER A 33 -30.22 3.62 -8.95
N SER A 34 -30.65 2.52 -9.56
CA SER A 34 -29.91 1.25 -9.56
C SER A 34 -28.54 1.39 -10.22
N LEU A 35 -28.48 2.08 -11.37
CA LEU A 35 -27.21 2.36 -12.05
C LEU A 35 -26.27 3.22 -11.20
N LEU A 36 -26.81 4.25 -10.54
CA LEU A 36 -26.03 5.10 -9.63
C LEU A 36 -25.49 4.30 -8.45
N MET A 37 -26.30 3.46 -7.82
CA MET A 37 -25.87 2.62 -6.70
C MET A 37 -24.80 1.62 -7.12
N SER A 38 -24.97 0.95 -8.26
CA SER A 38 -23.95 0.05 -8.80
C SER A 38 -22.60 0.76 -9.01
N ARG A 39 -22.64 2.01 -9.48
CA ARG A 39 -21.43 2.82 -9.66
C ARG A 39 -20.81 3.22 -8.32
N VAL A 40 -21.63 3.58 -7.34
CA VAL A 40 -21.17 3.88 -5.97
C VAL A 40 -20.51 2.65 -5.35
N ASP A 41 -21.16 1.48 -5.40
CA ASP A 41 -20.62 0.23 -4.87
C ASP A 41 -19.28 -0.12 -5.50
N THR A 42 -19.15 0.07 -6.81
CA THR A 42 -17.88 -0.17 -7.53
C THR A 42 -16.78 0.77 -7.01
N ARG A 43 -17.11 2.05 -6.77
CA ARG A 43 -16.16 3.02 -6.22
C ARG A 43 -15.78 2.70 -4.79
N VAL A 44 -16.73 2.29 -3.96
CA VAL A 44 -16.48 1.87 -2.57
C VAL A 44 -15.54 0.66 -2.54
N ARG A 45 -15.77 -0.35 -3.38
CA ARG A 45 -14.86 -1.51 -3.47
C ARG A 45 -13.45 -1.10 -3.87
N ALA A 46 -13.30 -0.24 -4.87
CA ALA A 46 -11.99 0.25 -5.29
C ALA A 46 -11.27 1.04 -4.19
N LEU A 47 -12.01 1.82 -3.39
CA LEU A 47 -11.44 2.53 -2.25
C LEU A 47 -10.97 1.56 -1.16
N ASN A 48 -11.76 0.54 -0.84
CA ASN A 48 -11.39 -0.49 0.14
C ASN A 48 -10.13 -1.27 -0.30
N GLU A 49 -9.99 -1.58 -1.59
CA GLU A 49 -8.78 -2.21 -2.12
C GLU A 49 -7.54 -1.30 -1.98
N VAL A 50 -7.70 0.01 -2.15
CA VAL A 50 -6.61 0.97 -1.94
C VAL A 50 -6.26 1.08 -0.46
N GLU A 51 -7.26 1.13 0.42
CA GLU A 51 -7.08 1.16 1.88
C GLU A 51 -6.28 -0.07 2.34
N GLN A 52 -6.69 -1.28 1.94
CA GLN A 52 -5.98 -2.51 2.30
C GLN A 52 -4.51 -2.49 1.84
N ARG A 53 -4.24 -1.99 0.62
CA ARG A 53 -2.86 -1.86 0.10
C ARG A 53 -2.03 -0.83 0.85
N LEU A 54 -2.67 0.20 1.43
CA LEU A 54 -1.99 1.19 2.26
C LEU A 54 -1.65 0.59 3.62
N ASP A 55 -2.58 -0.14 4.23
CA ASP A 55 -2.35 -0.82 5.51
C ASP A 55 -1.18 -1.82 5.43
N GLU A 56 -1.15 -2.65 4.40
CA GLU A 56 -0.02 -3.57 4.14
C GLU A 56 1.32 -2.81 4.01
N LYS A 57 1.31 -1.64 3.37
CA LYS A 57 2.52 -0.82 3.21
C LYS A 57 2.95 -0.18 4.52
N ILE A 58 1.99 0.27 5.33
CA ILE A 58 2.27 0.84 6.65
C ILE A 58 2.94 -0.24 7.51
N GLU A 59 2.39 -1.46 7.56
CA GLU A 59 2.97 -2.56 8.32
C GLU A 59 4.41 -2.89 7.85
N ILE A 60 4.67 -2.91 6.54
CA ILE A 60 6.03 -3.12 6.01
C ILE A 60 6.97 -2.00 6.47
N LEU A 61 6.52 -0.75 6.41
CA LEU A 61 7.35 0.40 6.79
C LEU A 61 7.64 0.42 8.30
N GLU A 62 6.66 0.11 9.14
CA GLU A 62 6.86 -0.02 10.59
C GLU A 62 7.89 -1.12 10.91
N ASN A 63 7.79 -2.27 10.24
CA ASN A 63 8.77 -3.34 10.39
C ASN A 63 10.18 -2.93 9.94
N LEU A 64 10.29 -2.14 8.87
CA LEU A 64 11.59 -1.61 8.43
C LEU A 64 12.14 -0.57 9.41
N LEU A 65 11.30 0.26 9.99
CA LEU A 65 11.68 1.24 11.02
C LEU A 65 12.27 0.51 12.23
N ILE A 66 11.56 -0.51 12.74
CA ILE A 66 12.02 -1.33 13.88
C ILE A 66 13.38 -1.97 13.57
N LYS A 67 13.55 -2.53 12.36
CA LYS A 67 14.84 -3.11 11.93
C LYS A 67 15.94 -2.07 11.88
N ALA A 68 15.67 -0.89 11.34
CA ALA A 68 16.64 0.20 11.27
C ALA A 68 17.04 0.69 12.67
N GLU A 69 16.07 0.86 13.57
CA GLU A 69 16.32 1.23 14.96
C GLU A 69 17.16 0.17 15.69
N ASN A 70 16.90 -1.12 15.48
CA ASN A 70 17.72 -2.19 16.05
C ASN A 70 19.16 -2.17 15.53
N ILE A 71 19.37 -1.89 14.24
CA ILE A 71 20.72 -1.74 13.67
C ILE A 71 21.44 -0.52 14.28
N LEU A 72 20.71 0.56 14.55
CA LEU A 72 21.26 1.78 15.15
C LEU A 72 21.52 1.65 16.67
N GLN A 73 20.77 0.78 17.35
CA GLN A 73 20.90 0.52 18.78
C GLN A 73 21.88 -0.62 19.10
N GLU A 74 22.20 -1.51 18.15
CA GLU A 74 23.37 -2.36 18.30
C GLU A 74 24.60 -1.46 18.42
N PRO A 75 25.32 -1.50 19.55
CA PRO A 75 26.63 -0.88 19.60
C PRO A 75 27.50 -1.71 18.66
N VAL A 76 27.56 -1.32 17.40
CA VAL A 76 28.68 -1.66 16.55
C VAL A 76 29.84 -0.95 17.22
N SER A 77 30.48 -1.63 18.17
CA SER A 77 31.82 -1.31 18.58
C SER A 77 32.60 -1.29 17.28
N THR A 78 32.92 -0.09 16.80
CA THR A 78 33.67 0.13 15.56
C THR A 78 34.96 -0.71 15.54
N LEU A 79 35.47 -1.02 16.74
CA LEU A 79 36.50 -2.01 17.03
C LEU A 79 36.16 -3.44 16.56
N ASP A 80 34.96 -3.97 16.80
CA ASP A 80 34.58 -5.33 16.42
C ASP A 80 34.39 -5.47 14.89
N TYR A 81 33.88 -4.43 14.23
CA TYR A 81 33.78 -4.41 12.76
C TYR A 81 35.16 -4.38 12.10
N ARG A 82 36.04 -3.48 12.55
CA ARG A 82 37.43 -3.39 12.05
C ARG A 82 38.20 -4.67 12.31
N TYR A 83 38.06 -5.26 13.49
CA TYR A 83 38.68 -6.53 13.84
C TYR A 83 38.24 -7.65 12.89
N LYS A 84 36.92 -7.82 12.69
CA LYS A 84 36.35 -8.83 11.78
C LYS A 84 36.82 -8.63 10.34
N GLU A 85 36.89 -7.39 9.88
CA GLU A 85 37.25 -7.07 8.51
C GLU A 85 38.75 -7.31 8.23
N VAL A 86 39.65 -6.90 9.15
CA VAL A 86 41.08 -7.22 9.08
C VAL A 86 41.31 -8.74 9.03
N VAL A 87 40.65 -9.49 9.91
CA VAL A 87 40.76 -10.96 9.95
C VAL A 87 40.28 -11.59 8.65
N LEU A 88 39.17 -11.10 8.09
CA LEU A 88 38.61 -11.62 6.85
C LEU A 88 39.51 -11.34 5.64
N LEU A 89 40.10 -10.15 5.55
CA LEU A 89 41.01 -9.78 4.47
C LEU A 89 42.34 -10.54 4.57
N SER A 90 42.87 -10.74 5.78
CA SER A 90 44.05 -11.58 6.03
C SER A 90 43.80 -13.04 5.60
N ARG A 91 42.64 -13.61 5.93
CA ARG A 91 42.24 -14.96 5.46
C ARG A 91 42.11 -15.07 3.94
N LYS A 92 41.81 -13.97 3.26
CA LYS A 92 41.79 -13.89 1.78
C LYS A 92 43.20 -13.76 1.17
N GLY A 93 44.24 -13.66 1.99
CA GLY A 93 45.64 -13.61 1.56
C GLY A 93 46.15 -12.21 1.21
N LEU A 94 45.43 -11.15 1.60
CA LEU A 94 45.91 -9.78 1.42
C LEU A 94 47.08 -9.50 2.35
N LYS A 95 48.04 -8.70 1.88
CA LYS A 95 49.19 -8.26 2.68
C LYS A 95 48.79 -7.17 3.66
N ILE A 96 49.57 -7.03 4.72
CA ILE A 96 49.34 -6.06 5.80
C ILE A 96 49.21 -4.64 5.25
N GLU A 97 50.06 -4.27 4.30
CA GLU A 97 50.07 -2.93 3.71
C GLU A 97 48.82 -2.66 2.86
N GLU A 98 48.30 -3.70 2.19
CA GLU A 98 47.09 -3.62 1.37
C GLU A 98 45.85 -3.45 2.25
N ILE A 99 45.79 -4.18 3.36
CA ILE A 99 44.70 -4.09 4.35
C ILE A 99 44.74 -2.72 5.03
N ALA A 100 45.92 -2.26 5.46
CA ALA A 100 46.13 -0.95 6.08
C ALA A 100 45.69 0.19 5.16
N SER A 101 46.06 0.13 3.89
CA SER A 101 45.65 1.13 2.89
C SER A 101 44.15 1.10 2.59
N LEU A 102 43.50 -0.07 2.65
CA LEU A 102 42.09 -0.22 2.29
C LEU A 102 41.16 0.20 3.44
N LEU A 103 41.58 -0.03 4.69
CA LEU A 103 40.82 0.30 5.89
C LEU A 103 41.23 1.64 6.53
N ASP A 104 42.20 2.34 5.96
CA ASP A 104 42.77 3.59 6.46
C ASP A 104 43.19 3.50 7.94
N ILE A 105 43.90 2.42 8.27
CA ILE A 105 44.43 2.13 9.61
C ILE A 105 45.93 1.86 9.56
N PRO A 106 46.69 2.16 10.62
CA PRO A 106 48.12 1.89 10.66
C PRO A 106 48.43 0.40 10.48
N GLY A 107 49.50 0.09 9.72
CA GLY A 107 49.93 -1.30 9.53
C GLY A 107 50.21 -2.05 10.84
N GLY A 108 50.70 -1.35 11.88
CA GLY A 108 50.88 -1.95 13.21
C GLY A 108 49.57 -2.35 13.90
N GLU A 109 48.45 -1.67 13.62
CA GLU A 109 47.12 -2.05 14.12
C GLU A 109 46.63 -3.33 13.42
N VAL A 110 46.87 -3.44 12.11
CA VAL A 110 46.58 -4.65 11.32
C VAL A 110 47.38 -5.85 11.83
N GLU A 111 48.69 -5.68 12.03
CA GLU A 111 49.57 -6.72 12.59
C GLU A 111 49.10 -7.15 13.97
N PHE A 112 48.78 -6.19 14.85
CA PHE A 112 48.29 -6.47 16.18
C PHE A 112 47.01 -7.31 16.15
N ILE A 113 46.04 -6.94 15.31
CA ILE A 113 44.78 -7.67 15.15
C ILE A 113 45.01 -9.09 14.61
N ILE A 114 45.87 -9.25 13.60
CA ILE A 114 46.18 -10.57 13.03
C ILE A 114 46.84 -11.47 14.08
N ASN A 115 47.78 -10.92 14.86
CA ASN A 115 48.51 -11.67 15.89
C ASN A 115 47.64 -12.02 17.11
N MET A 116 46.63 -11.22 17.42
CA MET A 116 45.65 -11.55 18.48
C MET A 116 44.70 -12.70 18.07
N ASN A 117 44.61 -13.03 16.78
CA ASN A 117 43.69 -14.01 16.22
C ASN A 117 44.39 -15.23 15.57
N ALA A 118 45.72 -15.30 15.66
CA ALA A 118 46.55 -16.43 15.24
C ALA A 118 46.63 -17.49 16.35
#